data_AF-A0A373VPL2-F1
#
_entry.id   AF-A0A373VPL2-F1
#
_cell.length_a   1.000
_cell.length_b   1.000
_cell.length_c   1.000
_cell.angle_alpha   90.00
_cell.angle_beta   90.00
_cell.angle_gamma   90.00
#
_symmetry.space_group_name_H-M   'P 1'
#
loop_
_entity.id
_entity.type
_entity.pdbx_description
1 polymer ?
#
loop_
_entity_poly.entity_id
_entity_poly.type
_entity_poly.pdbx_seq_one_letter_code
_entity_poly.pdbx_strand_id
1 'polypeptide(L)'
;MKLERSSWAGRTMLVVFFFALILSCGAGDVHAAVNSSAKTSASTGKGSTSKVKKGLIWEKGGYRYYVNNKPVRNTWKIIKGKYYWFRENGVAARGGACNVRGIYYVFDMNSHKVTPGSTKVVKINTYWFIVNKYGKGVGGWQEVNGRVYYAYKSGRCIVNRTISGLRLGKNGYAVDTMQARCKMAARRFIANHTTAGMTNRQKLRACFNYIIGYNRFVGSMDPTPAEFRSRRWVYKYAVQMFENGLTGNCYGMASAVAAVAKELGYQPYVITLAEGHSFVMINGRYYDNMYGALFDAASRPSYVAQYKIKF
;
A
#
# COMPACT_ATOMS: atom_id res chain seq x y z
N MET A 1 18.72 -34.16 20.12
CA MET A 1 17.70 -34.99 19.44
C MET A 1 17.32 -34.26 18.14
N LYS A 2 17.75 -34.81 17.00
CA LYS A 2 17.41 -34.34 15.64
C LYS A 2 15.94 -34.62 15.35
N LEU A 3 15.31 -33.78 14.52
CA LEU A 3 14.22 -34.06 13.56
C LEU A 3 13.90 -32.70 12.89
N GLU A 4 14.56 -32.35 11.79
CA GLU A 4 14.21 -32.60 10.38
C GLU A 4 12.88 -32.00 9.87
N ARG A 5 12.98 -31.54 8.62
CA ARG A 5 12.14 -30.62 7.86
C ARG A 5 10.77 -31.19 7.51
N SER A 6 9.81 -30.30 7.23
CA SER A 6 8.93 -30.53 6.08
C SER A 6 8.58 -29.21 5.35
N SER A 7 8.71 -29.28 4.04
CA SER A 7 8.42 -28.23 3.06
C SER A 7 7.23 -28.67 2.21
N TRP A 8 6.26 -27.79 1.96
CA TRP A 8 5.29 -27.94 0.86
C TRP A 8 4.69 -26.55 0.58
N ALA A 9 4.97 -25.87 -0.54
CA ALA A 9 4.62 -26.13 -1.94
C ALA A 9 3.11 -26.06 -2.24
N GLY A 10 2.73 -24.99 -2.96
CA GLY A 10 1.72 -25.02 -4.02
C GLY A 10 0.25 -24.99 -3.62
N ARG A 11 -0.42 -23.88 -3.93
CA ARG A 11 -1.68 -23.94 -4.71
C ARG A 11 -2.01 -22.60 -5.35
N THR A 12 -1.74 -22.57 -6.65
CA THR A 12 -2.14 -21.57 -7.65
C THR A 12 -3.65 -21.65 -7.86
N MET A 13 -4.39 -20.56 -7.65
CA MET A 13 -5.77 -20.45 -8.12
C MET A 13 -5.76 -20.00 -9.59
N LEU A 14 -6.24 -20.87 -10.47
CA LEU A 14 -6.67 -20.52 -11.83
C LEU A 14 -7.92 -19.65 -11.73
N VAL A 15 -7.93 -18.49 -12.40
CA VAL A 15 -9.15 -17.76 -12.73
C VAL A 15 -9.30 -17.83 -14.24
N VAL A 16 -10.33 -18.56 -14.68
CA VAL A 16 -10.75 -18.70 -16.07
C VAL A 16 -11.51 -17.41 -16.45
N PHE A 17 -11.05 -16.70 -17.49
CA PHE A 17 -11.80 -15.60 -18.10
C PHE A 17 -12.36 -16.08 -19.44
N PHE A 18 -13.69 -16.04 -19.57
CA PHE A 18 -14.44 -16.31 -20.78
C PHE A 18 -14.12 -15.27 -21.86
N PHE A 19 -13.77 -15.74 -23.06
CA PHE A 19 -13.75 -14.98 -24.30
C PHE A 19 -15.18 -14.86 -24.84
N ALA A 20 -15.60 -13.65 -25.21
CA ALA A 20 -16.77 -13.43 -26.05
C ALA A 20 -16.29 -12.90 -27.41
N LEU A 21 -16.52 -13.72 -28.43
CA LEU A 21 -16.33 -13.46 -29.85
C LEU A 21 -17.58 -12.71 -30.35
N ILE A 22 -17.43 -11.60 -31.09
CA ILE A 22 -18.51 -11.05 -31.91
C ILE A 22 -17.97 -10.88 -33.33
N LEU A 23 -18.51 -11.70 -34.23
CA LEU A 23 -18.51 -11.54 -35.68
C LEU A 23 -19.84 -10.89 -36.10
N SER A 24 -19.78 -9.93 -37.02
CA SER A 24 -20.72 -9.72 -38.14
C SER A 24 -20.09 -8.67 -39.06
N CYS A 25 -19.58 -9.03 -40.24
CA CYS A 25 -20.27 -9.15 -41.54
C CYS A 25 -20.91 -7.84 -42.03
N GLY A 26 -20.43 -7.38 -43.19
CA GLY A 26 -20.97 -6.29 -43.99
C GLY A 26 -20.06 -6.00 -45.18
N ALA A 27 -20.29 -6.72 -46.28
CA ALA A 27 -19.66 -6.52 -47.57
C ALA A 27 -20.41 -5.43 -48.37
N GLY A 28 -19.70 -4.78 -49.30
CA GLY A 28 -20.24 -3.81 -50.23
C GLY A 28 -19.13 -3.30 -51.15
N ASP A 29 -18.95 -4.01 -52.27
CA ASP A 29 -18.00 -3.71 -53.35
C ASP A 29 -18.40 -2.45 -54.13
N VAL A 30 -17.40 -1.68 -54.61
CA VAL A 30 -17.50 -1.02 -55.92
C VAL A 30 -16.14 -1.09 -56.61
N HIS A 31 -16.12 -1.76 -57.76
CA HIS A 31 -15.03 -1.78 -58.72
C HIS A 31 -14.89 -0.45 -59.47
N ALA A 32 -13.65 -0.04 -59.72
CA ALA A 32 -13.28 0.66 -60.94
C ALA A 32 -11.83 0.28 -61.30
N ALA A 33 -11.70 -0.57 -62.32
CA ALA A 33 -10.46 -0.80 -63.04
C ALA A 33 -10.40 0.17 -64.23
N VAL A 34 -9.22 0.71 -64.57
CA VAL A 34 -8.72 0.81 -65.97
C VAL A 34 -7.19 1.06 -65.96
N ASN A 35 -6.51 0.18 -66.71
CA ASN A 35 -5.25 0.23 -67.47
C ASN A 35 -3.93 0.84 -66.94
N SER A 36 -3.02 -0.10 -66.67
CA SER A 36 -1.74 -0.35 -67.36
C SER A 36 -1.11 0.75 -68.24
N SER A 37 0.11 1.14 -67.89
CA SER A 37 1.24 1.06 -68.83
C SER A 37 2.55 0.77 -68.08
N ALA A 38 3.22 -0.29 -68.49
CA ALA A 38 4.56 -0.65 -68.05
C ALA A 38 5.59 0.27 -68.73
N LYS A 39 6.54 0.80 -67.95
CA LYS A 39 7.85 1.20 -68.46
C LYS A 39 8.91 0.55 -67.59
N THR A 40 9.53 -0.47 -68.16
CA THR A 40 10.79 -1.07 -67.75
C THR A 40 11.87 0.00 -67.84
N SER A 41 12.53 0.31 -66.72
CA SER A 41 13.85 0.91 -66.72
C SER A 41 14.70 0.17 -65.69
N ALA A 42 15.61 -0.66 -66.19
CA ALA A 42 16.70 -1.20 -65.40
C ALA A 42 17.50 -0.03 -64.81
N SER A 43 17.63 -0.01 -63.49
CA SER A 43 18.54 0.88 -62.77
C SER A 43 19.45 0.02 -61.93
N THR A 44 20.72 0.07 -62.32
CA THR A 44 21.92 -0.49 -61.74
C THR A 44 22.00 -0.28 -60.23
N GLY A 45 22.51 -1.30 -59.55
CA GLY A 45 22.50 -1.39 -58.10
C GLY A 45 23.18 -0.25 -57.35
N LYS A 46 22.66 -0.01 -56.14
CA LYS A 46 23.44 0.48 -55.02
C LYS A 46 23.00 -0.33 -53.80
N GLY A 47 23.79 -1.34 -53.45
CA GLY A 47 23.58 -2.13 -52.25
C GLY A 47 23.47 -1.20 -51.05
N SER A 48 22.27 -1.10 -50.50
CA SER A 48 22.05 -0.49 -49.19
C SER A 48 22.67 -1.41 -48.16
N THR A 49 23.91 -1.12 -47.75
CA THR A 49 24.49 -1.73 -46.56
C THR A 49 23.66 -1.25 -45.36
N SER A 50 22.65 -2.03 -45.01
CA SER A 50 21.86 -1.89 -43.79
C SER A 50 22.80 -1.68 -42.61
N LYS A 51 22.89 -0.44 -42.10
CA LYS A 51 23.71 -0.11 -40.93
C LYS A 51 23.33 -1.06 -39.80
N VAL A 52 24.26 -1.92 -39.40
CA VAL A 52 24.03 -2.90 -38.34
C VAL A 52 23.70 -2.16 -37.04
N LYS A 53 22.46 -2.28 -36.58
CA LYS A 53 21.99 -1.76 -35.30
C LYS A 53 22.65 -2.53 -34.18
N LYS A 54 23.31 -1.79 -33.29
CA LYS A 54 23.97 -2.30 -32.08
C LYS A 54 23.82 -1.28 -30.95
N GLY A 55 23.62 -1.77 -29.73
CA GLY A 55 23.53 -0.94 -28.53
C GLY A 55 22.14 -0.34 -28.29
N LEU A 56 22.08 0.67 -27.43
CA LEU A 56 20.84 1.35 -27.02
C LEU A 56 20.44 2.40 -28.06
N ILE A 57 19.26 2.24 -28.65
CA ILE A 57 18.75 3.12 -29.71
C ILE A 57 17.35 3.60 -29.33
N TRP A 58 17.11 4.91 -29.45
CA TRP A 58 15.77 5.49 -29.34
C TRP A 58 15.09 5.43 -30.70
N GLU A 59 13.98 4.71 -30.79
CA GLU A 59 13.19 4.63 -32.03
C GLU A 59 11.73 4.30 -31.73
N LYS A 60 10.81 4.74 -32.59
CA LYS A 60 9.36 4.46 -32.45
C LYS A 60 8.84 4.74 -31.02
N GLY A 61 9.27 5.85 -30.41
CA GLY A 61 8.81 6.31 -29.10
C GLY A 61 9.39 5.60 -27.86
N GLY A 62 10.47 4.81 -28.00
CA GLY A 62 11.10 4.16 -26.84
C GLY A 62 12.51 3.63 -27.11
N TYR A 63 13.25 3.39 -26.02
CA TYR A 63 14.56 2.75 -26.13
C TYR A 63 14.44 1.26 -26.44
N ARG A 64 15.25 0.77 -27.37
CA ARG A 64 15.49 -0.65 -27.66
C ARG A 64 16.98 -0.92 -27.56
N TYR A 65 17.36 -2.17 -27.28
CA TYR A 65 18.76 -2.57 -27.30
C TYR A 65 18.99 -3.65 -28.34
N TYR A 66 19.92 -3.42 -29.25
CA TYR A 66 20.20 -4.32 -30.36
C TYR A 66 21.53 -5.04 -30.18
N VAL A 67 21.54 -6.34 -30.50
CA VAL A 67 22.75 -7.14 -30.68
C VAL A 67 22.64 -7.77 -32.06
N ASN A 68 23.56 -7.43 -32.97
CA ASN A 68 23.58 -7.91 -34.36
C ASN A 68 22.22 -7.77 -35.06
N ASN A 69 21.67 -6.55 -35.12
CA ASN A 69 20.34 -6.23 -35.67
C ASN A 69 19.14 -6.88 -34.96
N LYS A 70 19.34 -7.74 -33.95
CA LYS A 70 18.25 -8.37 -33.20
C LYS A 70 17.96 -7.60 -31.91
N PRO A 71 16.70 -7.16 -31.67
CA PRO A 71 16.34 -6.48 -30.44
C PRO A 71 16.30 -7.47 -29.28
N VAL A 72 16.90 -7.09 -28.17
CA VAL A 72 16.86 -7.80 -26.90
C VAL A 72 15.48 -7.64 -26.26
N ARG A 73 14.96 -8.73 -25.67
CA ARG A 73 13.60 -8.83 -25.12
C ARG A 73 13.62 -9.57 -23.78
N ASN A 74 12.64 -9.30 -22.93
CA ASN A 74 12.41 -9.96 -21.63
C ASN A 74 13.67 -10.10 -20.76
N THR A 75 14.52 -9.07 -20.71
CA THR A 75 15.77 -9.14 -19.94
C THR A 75 16.25 -7.78 -19.41
N TRP A 76 17.06 -7.85 -18.37
CA TRP A 76 17.76 -6.70 -17.81
C TRP A 76 19.04 -6.41 -18.59
N LYS A 77 19.38 -5.13 -18.72
CA LYS A 77 20.71 -4.69 -19.13
C LYS A 77 21.19 -3.55 -18.24
N ILE A 78 22.48 -3.57 -17.97
CA ILE A 78 23.20 -2.46 -17.34
C ILE A 78 23.96 -1.73 -18.44
N ILE A 79 23.68 -0.45 -18.62
CA ILE A 79 24.27 0.37 -19.67
C ILE A 79 24.74 1.66 -18.99
N LYS A 80 26.06 1.89 -19.00
CA LYS A 80 26.70 3.03 -18.29
C LYS A 80 26.23 3.14 -16.83
N GLY A 81 26.20 2.00 -16.12
CA GLY A 81 25.77 1.93 -14.72
C GLY A 81 24.27 2.09 -14.46
N LYS A 82 23.44 2.25 -15.50
CA LYS A 82 21.98 2.38 -15.37
C LYS A 82 21.28 1.08 -15.77
N TYR A 83 20.24 0.72 -15.03
CA TYR A 83 19.48 -0.50 -15.23
C TYR A 83 18.28 -0.25 -16.13
N TYR A 84 18.14 -1.07 -17.16
CA TYR A 84 17.03 -1.09 -18.11
C TYR A 84 16.37 -2.46 -18.08
N TRP A 85 15.04 -2.51 -18.18
CA TRP A 85 14.30 -3.73 -18.45
C TRP A 85 13.69 -3.65 -19.84
N PHE A 86 14.13 -4.51 -20.76
CA PHE A 86 13.52 -4.64 -22.08
C PHE A 86 12.35 -5.60 -22.00
N ARG A 87 11.15 -5.10 -22.31
CA ARG A 87 9.92 -5.90 -22.30
C ARG A 87 9.90 -6.87 -23.48
N GLU A 88 8.85 -7.68 -23.56
CA GLU A 88 8.64 -8.66 -24.62
C GLU A 88 8.65 -8.04 -26.02
N ASN A 89 8.07 -6.84 -26.17
CA ASN A 89 8.10 -6.08 -27.42
C ASN A 89 9.46 -5.42 -27.74
N GLY A 90 10.49 -5.68 -26.92
CA GLY A 90 11.85 -5.14 -27.06
C GLY A 90 12.02 -3.70 -26.61
N VAL A 91 10.96 -3.02 -26.16
CA VAL A 91 11.02 -1.64 -25.69
C VAL A 91 11.31 -1.60 -24.19
N ALA A 92 12.23 -0.73 -23.79
CA ALA A 92 12.58 -0.50 -22.39
C ALA A 92 11.38 0.00 -21.57
N ALA A 93 11.22 -0.52 -20.35
CA ALA A 93 10.26 -0.01 -19.38
C ALA A 93 10.57 1.45 -19.02
N ARG A 94 9.53 2.29 -18.94
CA ARG A 94 9.65 3.74 -18.84
C ARG A 94 8.45 4.33 -18.09
N GLY A 95 8.69 5.40 -17.32
CA GLY A 95 7.64 6.32 -16.87
C GLY A 95 6.67 5.74 -15.85
N GLY A 96 7.12 4.83 -14.99
CA GLY A 96 6.31 4.25 -13.94
C GLY A 96 6.66 2.79 -13.63
N ALA A 97 5.72 2.08 -13.01
CA ALA A 97 5.91 0.70 -12.61
C ALA A 97 5.78 -0.28 -13.78
N CYS A 98 6.67 -1.27 -13.84
CA CYS A 98 6.62 -2.39 -14.76
C CYS A 98 6.72 -3.70 -13.98
N ASN A 99 5.83 -4.66 -14.29
CA ASN A 99 5.89 -6.00 -13.72
C ASN A 99 7.01 -6.80 -14.39
N VAL A 100 7.92 -7.30 -13.57
CA VAL A 100 9.01 -8.19 -13.98
C VAL A 100 8.87 -9.46 -13.14
N ARG A 101 8.27 -10.50 -13.75
CA ARG A 101 8.07 -11.82 -13.12
C ARG A 101 7.42 -11.72 -11.72
N GLY A 102 6.34 -10.95 -11.62
CA GLY A 102 5.57 -10.79 -10.37
C GLY A 102 6.06 -9.66 -9.44
N ILE A 103 7.21 -9.04 -9.73
CA ILE A 103 7.76 -7.91 -8.96
C ILE A 103 7.60 -6.63 -9.77
N TYR A 104 7.01 -5.60 -9.17
CA TYR A 104 6.94 -4.29 -9.80
C TYR A 104 8.21 -3.48 -9.54
N TYR A 105 8.89 -3.07 -10.60
CA TYR A 105 10.01 -2.12 -10.54
C TYR A 105 9.58 -0.79 -11.14
N VAL A 106 10.03 0.32 -10.56
CA VAL A 106 9.68 1.68 -11.03
C VAL A 106 10.79 2.24 -11.90
N PHE A 107 10.41 2.82 -13.04
CA PHE A 107 11.30 3.38 -14.05
C PHE A 107 11.03 4.87 -14.25
N ASP A 108 12.09 5.66 -14.44
CA ASP A 108 12.00 7.08 -14.74
C ASP A 108 11.57 7.34 -16.20
N MET A 109 11.45 8.62 -16.57
CA MET A 109 11.10 9.02 -17.95
C MET A 109 12.25 8.78 -18.96
N ASN A 110 13.42 8.36 -18.51
CA ASN A 110 14.57 7.98 -19.33
C ASN A 110 14.75 6.45 -19.42
N SER A 111 13.79 5.68 -18.89
CA SER A 111 13.79 4.21 -18.86
C SER A 111 14.81 3.58 -17.90
N HIS A 112 15.36 4.36 -16.97
CA HIS A 112 16.20 3.82 -15.91
C HIS A 112 15.35 3.33 -14.75
N LYS A 113 15.73 2.18 -14.19
CA LYS A 113 15.18 1.74 -12.90
C LYS A 113 15.54 2.74 -11.80
N VAL A 114 14.56 3.22 -11.07
CA VAL A 114 14.72 4.15 -9.95
C VAL A 114 15.29 3.40 -8.74
N THR A 115 16.41 3.85 -8.17
CA THR A 115 17.05 3.24 -6.99
C THR A 115 17.42 4.32 -5.97
N PRO A 116 16.49 4.71 -5.07
CA PRO A 116 16.63 5.89 -4.23
C PRO A 116 17.54 5.74 -2.99
N GLY A 117 18.22 4.60 -2.81
CA GLY A 117 19.11 4.31 -1.66
C GLY A 117 18.38 3.93 -0.36
N SER A 118 17.19 4.46 -0.14
CA SER A 118 16.26 4.09 0.93
C SER A 118 14.83 4.04 0.40
N THR A 119 13.85 3.66 1.23
CA THR A 119 12.44 3.78 0.81
C THR A 119 12.05 5.25 0.70
N LYS A 120 11.65 5.67 -0.50
CA LYS A 120 11.26 7.06 -0.79
C LYS A 120 9.98 7.12 -1.59
N VAL A 121 9.28 8.25 -1.45
CA VAL A 121 8.23 8.65 -2.39
C VAL A 121 8.87 9.46 -3.51
N VAL A 122 8.69 9.03 -4.74
CA VAL A 122 9.21 9.69 -5.95
C VAL A 122 8.07 10.07 -6.87
N LYS A 123 8.17 11.25 -7.50
CA LYS A 123 7.23 11.68 -8.54
C LYS A 123 7.78 11.26 -9.90
N ILE A 124 7.06 10.43 -10.62
CA ILE A 124 7.38 10.07 -12.01
C ILE A 124 6.23 10.57 -12.88
N ASN A 125 6.52 11.56 -13.72
CA ASN A 125 5.51 12.30 -14.46
C ASN A 125 4.42 12.87 -13.50
N THR A 126 3.16 12.50 -13.67
CA THR A 126 2.03 12.96 -12.86
C THR A 126 1.76 12.09 -11.63
N TYR A 127 2.43 10.93 -11.51
CA TYR A 127 2.14 9.94 -10.48
C TYR A 127 3.21 9.89 -9.39
N TRP A 128 2.77 9.63 -8.17
CA TRP A 128 3.65 9.37 -7.03
C TRP A 128 3.83 7.86 -6.85
N PHE A 129 5.05 7.44 -6.53
CA PHE A 129 5.39 6.04 -6.26
C PHE A 129 6.19 5.90 -4.96
N ILE A 130 5.88 4.90 -4.15
CA ILE A 130 6.72 4.45 -3.04
C ILE A 130 7.66 3.37 -3.56
N VAL A 131 8.95 3.63 -3.47
CA VAL A 131 10.00 2.80 -4.06
C VAL A 131 11.04 2.49 -2.99
N ASN A 132 11.33 1.21 -2.77
CA ASN A 132 12.38 0.80 -1.83
C ASN A 132 13.79 0.98 -2.43
N LYS A 133 14.82 0.77 -1.62
CA LYS A 133 16.23 0.94 -2.04
C LYS A 133 16.64 0.14 -3.28
N TYR A 134 15.95 -0.96 -3.58
CA TYR A 134 16.24 -1.84 -4.72
C TYR A 134 15.48 -1.47 -6.00
N GLY A 135 14.60 -0.46 -5.94
CA GLY A 135 13.75 -0.02 -7.03
C GLY A 135 12.42 -0.75 -7.15
N LYS A 136 12.04 -1.55 -6.15
CA LYS A 136 10.76 -2.24 -6.12
C LYS A 136 9.68 -1.31 -5.60
N GLY A 137 8.50 -1.36 -6.21
CA GLY A 137 7.30 -0.70 -5.70
C GLY A 137 6.87 -1.27 -4.35
N VAL A 138 6.45 -0.41 -3.43
CA VAL A 138 5.98 -0.79 -2.09
C VAL A 138 4.49 -0.45 -1.97
N GLY A 139 3.66 -1.46 -1.70
CA GLY A 139 2.21 -1.29 -1.56
C GLY A 139 1.72 -1.18 -0.12
N GLY A 140 0.42 -0.98 0.03
CA GLY A 140 -0.26 -0.85 1.32
C GLY A 140 -0.09 0.54 1.95
N TRP A 141 -0.44 0.62 3.23
CA TRP A 141 -0.20 1.81 4.05
C TRP A 141 1.28 1.91 4.41
N GLN A 142 1.89 3.05 4.13
CA GLN A 142 3.33 3.29 4.33
C GLN A 142 3.56 4.68 4.90
N GLU A 143 4.38 4.77 5.94
CA GLU A 143 4.89 6.04 6.42
C GLU A 143 6.27 6.32 5.80
N VAL A 144 6.39 7.48 5.16
CA VAL A 144 7.64 7.94 4.55
C VAL A 144 7.79 9.44 4.83
N ASN A 145 8.91 9.82 5.46
CA ASN A 145 9.25 11.20 5.81
C ASN A 145 8.11 11.92 6.57
N GLY A 146 7.55 11.27 7.59
CA GLY A 146 6.51 11.84 8.45
C GLY A 146 5.13 11.98 7.79
N ARG A 147 4.94 11.42 6.60
CA ARG A 147 3.66 11.41 5.87
C ARG A 147 3.22 9.98 5.62
N VAL A 148 1.92 9.73 5.74
CA VAL A 148 1.35 8.39 5.53
C VAL A 148 0.66 8.32 4.17
N TYR A 149 1.02 7.32 3.37
CA TYR A 149 0.52 7.10 2.02
C TYR A 149 -0.18 5.74 1.95
N TYR A 150 -1.06 5.57 0.97
CA TYR A 150 -1.52 4.24 0.55
C TYR A 150 -1.18 4.01 -0.91
N ALA A 151 -0.54 2.88 -1.22
CA ALA A 151 -0.09 2.55 -2.56
C ALA A 151 -0.58 1.17 -3.02
N TYR A 152 -0.77 1.03 -4.33
CA TYR A 152 -0.96 -0.27 -4.96
C TYR A 152 0.31 -1.13 -4.83
N LYS A 153 0.21 -2.45 -5.07
CA LYS A 153 1.39 -3.36 -5.11
C LYS A 153 2.49 -2.89 -6.07
N SER A 154 2.14 -2.09 -7.07
CA SER A 154 3.09 -1.46 -8.00
C SER A 154 3.92 -0.32 -7.40
N GLY A 155 3.62 0.10 -6.17
CA GLY A 155 4.18 1.29 -5.54
C GLY A 155 3.41 2.57 -5.85
N ARG A 156 2.51 2.58 -6.83
CA ARG A 156 1.78 3.80 -7.21
C ARG A 156 0.85 4.25 -6.09
N CYS A 157 1.02 5.48 -5.61
CA CYS A 157 0.20 6.06 -4.56
C CYS A 157 -1.22 6.36 -5.06
N ILE A 158 -2.20 6.18 -4.18
CA ILE A 158 -3.56 6.65 -4.38
C ILE A 158 -3.61 8.15 -4.03
N VAL A 159 -4.27 8.93 -4.88
CA VAL A 159 -4.46 10.38 -4.70
C VAL A 159 -5.95 10.73 -4.79
N ASN A 160 -6.37 11.80 -4.12
CA ASN A 160 -7.73 12.36 -4.18
C ASN A 160 -8.86 11.37 -3.90
N ARG A 161 -8.63 10.34 -3.07
CA ARG A 161 -9.60 9.29 -2.76
C ARG A 161 -9.64 8.97 -1.28
N THR A 162 -10.75 8.42 -0.83
CA THR A 162 -10.88 7.87 0.53
C THR A 162 -10.67 6.37 0.51
N ILE A 163 -9.78 5.87 1.34
CA ILE A 163 -9.45 4.45 1.47
C ILE A 163 -9.57 4.07 2.94
N SER A 164 -10.41 3.07 3.26
CA SER A 164 -10.60 2.58 4.64
C SER A 164 -10.93 3.70 5.65
N GLY A 165 -11.77 4.67 5.24
CA GLY A 165 -12.18 5.81 6.06
C GLY A 165 -11.20 7.00 6.10
N LEU A 166 -10.04 6.90 5.45
CA LEU A 166 -9.02 7.97 5.42
C LEU A 166 -8.93 8.62 4.05
N ARG A 167 -8.97 9.95 3.99
CA ARG A 167 -8.83 10.70 2.74
C ARG A 167 -7.36 10.94 2.40
N LEU A 168 -6.95 10.57 1.19
CA LEU A 168 -5.65 10.83 0.60
C LEU A 168 -5.77 12.05 -0.32
N GLY A 169 -4.89 13.04 -0.13
CA GLY A 169 -4.93 14.30 -0.89
C GLY A 169 -4.31 14.20 -2.29
N LYS A 170 -4.18 15.36 -2.96
CA LYS A 170 -3.59 15.46 -4.31
C LYS A 170 -2.12 15.02 -4.40
N ASN A 171 -1.41 15.13 -3.27
CA ASN A 171 -0.01 14.72 -3.13
C ASN A 171 0.14 13.25 -2.65
N GLY A 172 -0.98 12.53 -2.50
CA GLY A 172 -1.01 11.09 -2.19
C GLY A 172 -0.88 10.71 -0.72
N TYR A 173 -0.54 11.63 0.17
CA TYR A 173 -0.54 11.38 1.61
C TYR A 173 -1.91 11.64 2.24
N ALA A 174 -2.16 11.01 3.39
CA ALA A 174 -3.35 11.17 4.19
C ALA A 174 -3.51 12.61 4.67
N VAL A 175 -4.71 13.16 4.52
CA VAL A 175 -5.07 14.49 5.06
C VAL A 175 -4.94 14.48 6.58
N ASP A 176 -5.37 13.38 7.22
CA ASP A 176 -5.22 13.14 8.65
C ASP A 176 -4.08 12.14 8.91
N THR A 177 -2.84 12.64 8.96
CA THR A 177 -1.66 11.80 9.17
C THR A 177 -1.70 11.07 10.51
N MET A 178 -2.21 11.70 11.57
CA MET A 178 -2.23 11.08 12.90
C MET A 178 -3.21 9.90 12.95
N GLN A 179 -4.41 10.06 12.40
CA GLN A 179 -5.37 8.95 12.30
C GLN A 179 -4.83 7.82 11.41
N ALA A 180 -4.10 8.16 10.35
CA ALA A 180 -3.46 7.18 9.49
C ALA A 180 -2.33 6.40 10.18
N ARG A 181 -1.50 7.08 10.98
CA ARG A 181 -0.49 6.43 11.85
C ARG A 181 -1.14 5.49 12.86
N CYS A 182 -2.20 5.96 13.53
CA CYS A 182 -2.96 5.16 14.49
C CYS A 182 -3.49 3.87 13.86
N LYS A 183 -4.09 3.95 12.67
CA LYS A 183 -4.53 2.78 11.89
C LYS A 183 -3.39 1.80 11.60
N MET A 184 -2.24 2.29 11.17
CA MET A 184 -1.08 1.43 10.90
C MET A 184 -0.56 0.75 12.16
N ALA A 185 -0.41 1.51 13.25
CA ALA A 185 0.06 1.01 14.53
C ALA A 185 -0.89 -0.04 15.12
N ALA A 186 -2.20 0.20 15.10
CA ALA A 186 -3.21 -0.75 15.54
C ALA A 186 -3.20 -2.05 14.71
N ARG A 187 -3.11 -1.96 13.38
CA ARG A 187 -3.00 -3.14 12.51
C ARG A 187 -1.76 -3.97 12.80
N ARG A 188 -0.62 -3.31 13.02
CA ARG A 188 0.63 -3.97 13.39
C ARG A 188 0.49 -4.65 14.76
N PHE A 189 -0.11 -3.96 15.73
CA PHE A 189 -0.35 -4.50 17.06
C PHE A 189 -1.26 -5.73 17.00
N ILE A 190 -2.37 -5.69 16.26
CA ILE A 190 -3.25 -6.85 16.05
C ILE A 190 -2.48 -8.01 15.43
N ALA A 191 -1.70 -7.76 14.38
CA ALA A 191 -0.93 -8.81 13.70
C ALA A 191 0.12 -9.48 14.61
N ASN A 192 0.71 -8.73 15.54
CA ASN A 192 1.72 -9.24 16.47
C ASN A 192 1.15 -10.06 17.62
N HIS A 193 -0.13 -9.86 17.97
CA HIS A 193 -0.74 -10.46 19.17
C HIS A 193 -1.92 -11.39 18.84
N THR A 194 -2.11 -11.72 17.56
CA THR A 194 -3.22 -12.58 17.11
C THR A 194 -2.82 -13.44 15.93
N THR A 195 -3.66 -14.42 15.57
CA THR A 195 -3.45 -15.29 14.41
C THR A 195 -4.59 -15.15 13.40
N ALA A 196 -4.35 -15.59 12.15
CA ALA A 196 -5.33 -15.49 11.08
C ALA A 196 -6.64 -16.24 11.39
N GLY A 197 -6.57 -17.36 12.11
CA GLY A 197 -7.73 -18.18 12.47
C GLY A 197 -8.62 -17.60 13.58
N MET A 198 -8.16 -16.56 14.30
CA MET A 198 -8.98 -15.92 15.32
C MET A 198 -10.10 -15.06 14.71
N THR A 199 -11.30 -15.19 15.26
CA THR A 199 -12.43 -14.27 15.01
C THR A 199 -12.10 -12.86 15.49
N ASN A 200 -12.82 -11.85 14.99
CA ASN A 200 -12.59 -10.46 15.43
C ASN A 200 -12.83 -10.27 16.93
N ARG A 201 -13.74 -11.02 17.57
CA ARG A 201 -13.92 -10.98 19.03
C ARG A 201 -12.73 -11.59 19.78
N GLN A 202 -12.20 -12.72 19.31
CA GLN A 202 -11.00 -13.34 19.88
C GLN A 202 -9.77 -12.45 19.72
N LYS A 203 -9.61 -11.80 18.56
CA LYS A 203 -8.55 -10.81 18.32
C LYS A 203 -8.67 -9.63 19.27
N LEU A 204 -9.87 -9.08 19.42
CA LEU A 204 -10.13 -7.98 20.34
C LEU A 204 -9.81 -8.38 21.79
N ARG A 205 -10.24 -9.58 22.21
CA ARG A 205 -9.94 -10.18 23.52
C ARG A 205 -8.44 -10.30 23.78
N ALA A 206 -7.70 -10.89 22.85
CA ALA A 206 -6.26 -11.09 22.99
C ALA A 206 -5.52 -9.75 23.09
N CYS A 207 -5.83 -8.80 22.20
CA CYS A 207 -5.23 -7.48 22.24
C CYS A 207 -5.61 -6.70 23.50
N PHE A 208 -6.86 -6.77 23.95
CA PHE A 208 -7.30 -6.11 25.18
C PHE A 208 -6.51 -6.65 26.38
N ASN A 209 -6.49 -7.98 26.56
CA ASN A 209 -5.76 -8.62 27.67
C ASN A 209 -4.28 -8.23 27.64
N TYR A 210 -3.67 -8.15 26.46
CA TYR A 210 -2.28 -7.74 26.33
C TYR A 210 -2.07 -6.26 26.68
N ILE A 211 -2.93 -5.36 26.18
CA ILE A 211 -2.84 -3.92 26.49
C ILE A 211 -2.96 -3.68 27.99
N ILE A 212 -3.93 -4.31 28.66
CA ILE A 212 -4.15 -4.12 30.09
C ILE A 212 -3.06 -4.81 30.92
N GLY A 213 -2.73 -6.06 30.60
CA GLY A 213 -1.80 -6.88 31.40
C GLY A 213 -0.34 -6.46 31.31
N TYR A 214 0.07 -5.82 30.22
CA TYR A 214 1.46 -5.37 30.00
C TYR A 214 1.62 -3.85 29.98
N ASN A 215 0.58 -3.10 30.36
CA ASN A 215 0.71 -1.64 30.48
C ASN A 215 1.71 -1.28 31.58
N ARG A 216 2.59 -0.32 31.28
CA ARG A 216 3.40 0.39 32.29
C ARG A 216 2.68 1.66 32.66
N PHE A 217 1.97 1.65 33.78
CA PHE A 217 1.10 2.75 34.18
C PHE A 217 1.89 4.00 34.54
N VAL A 218 1.58 5.14 33.91
CA VAL A 218 2.16 6.46 34.24
C VAL A 218 1.04 7.50 34.30
N GLY A 219 0.60 7.81 35.52
CA GLY A 219 -0.56 8.67 35.77
C GLY A 219 -0.41 10.11 35.22
N SER A 220 0.81 10.63 35.14
CA SER A 220 1.08 12.00 34.66
C SER A 220 0.98 12.17 33.14
N MET A 221 0.75 11.11 32.37
CA MET A 221 0.65 11.17 30.91
C MET A 221 -0.76 11.55 30.44
N ASP A 222 -1.36 12.57 31.04
CA ASP A 222 -2.70 13.03 30.68
C ASP A 222 -2.70 13.82 29.37
N PRO A 223 -3.78 13.78 28.57
CA PRO A 223 -4.04 14.78 27.54
C PRO A 223 -4.02 16.19 28.13
N THR A 224 -3.38 17.12 27.45
CA THR A 224 -3.45 18.54 27.85
C THR A 224 -4.89 19.06 27.73
N PRO A 225 -5.26 20.15 28.42
CA PRO A 225 -6.58 20.76 28.28
C PRO A 225 -6.94 21.13 26.82
N ALA A 226 -5.95 21.55 26.03
CA ALA A 226 -6.14 21.81 24.60
C ALA A 226 -6.44 20.53 23.81
N GLU A 227 -5.72 19.44 24.11
CA GLU A 227 -5.93 18.14 23.47
C GLU A 227 -7.31 17.55 23.80
N PHE A 228 -7.75 17.61 25.06
CA PHE A 228 -9.10 17.19 25.45
C PHE A 228 -10.18 17.90 24.63
N ARG A 229 -10.09 19.23 24.51
CA ARG A 229 -11.03 20.03 23.72
C ARG A 229 -11.06 19.63 22.25
N SER A 230 -9.93 19.25 21.68
CA SER A 230 -9.85 18.80 20.29
C SER A 230 -10.58 17.48 20.03
N ARG A 231 -10.73 16.62 21.05
CA ARG A 231 -11.22 15.23 20.97
C ARG A 231 -10.44 14.32 20.02
N ARG A 232 -9.36 14.81 19.39
CA ARG A 232 -8.50 14.07 18.46
C ARG A 232 -7.32 13.39 19.14
N TRP A 233 -7.13 13.70 20.43
CA TRP A 233 -6.08 13.13 21.28
C TRP A 233 -6.10 11.60 21.28
N VAL A 234 -7.28 10.97 21.16
CA VAL A 234 -7.43 9.51 21.16
C VAL A 234 -6.54 8.80 20.13
N TYR A 235 -6.30 9.40 18.95
CA TYR A 235 -5.41 8.81 17.96
C TYR A 235 -3.93 8.95 18.35
N LYS A 236 -3.54 10.12 18.89
CA LYS A 236 -2.16 10.37 19.36
C LYS A 236 -1.80 9.41 20.50
N TYR A 237 -2.67 9.29 21.49
CA TYR A 237 -2.43 8.46 22.66
C TYR A 237 -2.45 6.96 22.35
N ALA A 238 -3.26 6.53 21.36
CA ALA A 238 -3.16 5.16 20.82
C ALA A 238 -1.80 4.91 20.16
N VAL A 239 -1.33 5.82 19.29
CA VAL A 239 -0.02 5.70 18.63
C VAL A 239 1.10 5.65 19.68
N GLN A 240 1.08 6.56 20.64
CA GLN A 240 2.05 6.62 21.73
C GLN A 240 2.15 5.28 22.46
N MET A 241 1.02 4.70 22.88
CA MET A 241 0.97 3.39 23.54
C MET A 241 1.63 2.30 22.69
N PHE A 242 1.35 2.24 21.38
CA PHE A 242 1.91 1.21 20.51
C PHE A 242 3.41 1.41 20.21
N GLU A 243 3.92 2.63 20.30
CA GLU A 243 5.31 2.97 19.96
C GLU A 243 6.25 2.98 21.18
N ASN A 244 5.74 3.18 22.40
CA ASN A 244 6.54 3.30 23.62
C ASN A 244 6.45 2.09 24.56
N GLY A 245 6.06 0.93 24.04
CA GLY A 245 5.95 -0.31 24.82
C GLY A 245 4.81 -0.31 25.82
N LEU A 246 3.64 0.22 25.43
CA LEU A 246 2.42 0.30 26.24
C LEU A 246 2.60 1.11 27.54
N THR A 247 3.41 2.17 27.50
CA THR A 247 3.61 3.08 28.64
C THR A 247 2.62 4.24 28.57
N GLY A 248 1.80 4.40 29.60
CA GLY A 248 0.75 5.42 29.63
C GLY A 248 -0.28 5.16 30.72
N ASN A 249 -1.41 5.88 30.69
CA ASN A 249 -2.49 5.77 31.68
C ASN A 249 -3.80 5.28 31.04
N CYS A 250 -4.92 5.45 31.74
CA CYS A 250 -6.26 5.06 31.28
C CYS A 250 -6.66 5.69 29.93
N TYR A 251 -6.27 6.95 29.67
CA TYR A 251 -6.49 7.60 28.38
C TYR A 251 -5.77 6.88 27.24
N GLY A 252 -4.51 6.51 27.47
CA GLY A 252 -3.72 5.71 26.55
C GLY A 252 -4.31 4.32 26.32
N MET A 253 -4.62 3.59 27.39
CA MET A 253 -5.20 2.25 27.32
C MET A 253 -6.54 2.24 26.57
N ALA A 254 -7.47 3.13 26.91
CA ALA A 254 -8.76 3.24 26.22
C ALA A 254 -8.57 3.60 24.75
N SER A 255 -7.65 4.51 24.44
CA SER A 255 -7.31 4.87 23.06
C SER A 255 -6.77 3.69 22.26
N ALA A 256 -5.85 2.91 22.82
CA ALA A 256 -5.28 1.73 22.18
C ALA A 256 -6.33 0.64 21.94
N VAL A 257 -7.20 0.38 22.93
CA VAL A 257 -8.32 -0.58 22.81
C VAL A 257 -9.29 -0.12 21.72
N ALA A 258 -9.66 1.16 21.68
CA ALA A 258 -10.53 1.70 20.64
C ALA A 258 -9.91 1.60 19.25
N ALA A 259 -8.61 1.85 19.11
CA ALA A 259 -7.89 1.71 17.84
C ALA A 259 -7.92 0.26 17.33
N VAL A 260 -7.66 -0.71 18.21
CA VAL A 260 -7.76 -2.14 17.88
C VAL A 260 -9.18 -2.51 17.46
N ALA A 261 -10.17 -2.11 18.26
CA ALA A 261 -11.57 -2.40 17.97
C ALA A 261 -12.01 -1.83 16.62
N LYS A 262 -11.60 -0.60 16.29
CA LYS A 262 -11.89 0.04 15.00
C LYS A 262 -11.34 -0.77 13.82
N GLU A 263 -10.10 -1.25 13.91
CA GLU A 263 -9.48 -2.03 12.84
C GLU A 263 -10.07 -3.45 12.71
N LEU A 264 -10.66 -3.97 13.78
CA LEU A 264 -11.41 -5.23 13.77
C LEU A 264 -12.88 -5.05 13.33
N GLY A 265 -13.26 -3.87 12.84
CA GLY A 265 -14.57 -3.60 12.26
C GLY A 265 -15.65 -3.19 13.25
N TYR A 266 -15.30 -2.95 14.51
CA TYR A 266 -16.24 -2.42 15.50
C TYR A 266 -16.40 -0.90 15.38
N GLN A 267 -17.41 -0.36 16.08
CA GLN A 267 -17.65 1.07 16.21
C GLN A 267 -17.43 1.53 17.66
N PRO A 268 -16.17 1.65 18.11
CA PRO A 268 -15.87 1.99 19.49
C PRO A 268 -16.07 3.48 19.77
N TYR A 269 -16.49 3.76 21.01
CA TYR A 269 -16.47 5.08 21.61
C TYR A 269 -15.48 5.09 22.76
N VAL A 270 -14.61 6.09 22.81
CA VAL A 270 -13.82 6.40 24.02
C VAL A 270 -14.66 7.31 24.90
N ILE A 271 -14.89 6.87 26.13
CA ILE A 271 -15.66 7.59 27.14
C ILE A 271 -14.69 8.12 28.17
N THR A 272 -14.76 9.42 28.44
CA THR A 272 -13.94 10.09 29.46
C THR A 272 -14.85 10.62 30.56
N LEU A 273 -14.49 10.33 31.79
CA LEU A 273 -15.20 10.76 32.99
C LEU A 273 -14.65 12.08 33.51
N ALA A 274 -15.52 12.88 34.14
CA ALA A 274 -15.13 14.16 34.75
C ALA A 274 -14.09 14.00 35.87
N GLU A 275 -14.07 12.85 36.55
CA GLU A 275 -13.16 12.52 37.65
C GLU A 275 -11.77 12.03 37.20
N GLY A 276 -11.50 12.00 35.89
CA GLY A 276 -10.16 11.68 35.38
C GLY A 276 -9.94 10.20 35.03
N HIS A 277 -10.88 9.56 34.34
CA HIS A 277 -10.74 8.18 33.85
C HIS A 277 -11.28 8.04 32.42
N SER A 278 -10.75 7.08 31.65
CA SER A 278 -11.28 6.75 30.32
C SER A 278 -11.38 5.24 30.07
N PHE A 279 -12.43 4.84 29.36
CA PHE A 279 -12.71 3.46 28.96
C PHE A 279 -13.36 3.42 27.58
N VAL A 280 -13.61 2.22 27.05
CA VAL A 280 -14.21 2.02 25.73
C VAL A 280 -15.60 1.42 25.86
N MET A 281 -16.53 1.92 25.04
CA MET A 281 -17.83 1.30 24.79
C MET A 281 -17.93 0.80 23.35
N ILE A 282 -18.44 -0.41 23.19
CA ILE A 282 -18.77 -1.01 21.87
C ILE A 282 -20.15 -1.63 21.98
N ASN A 283 -21.11 -1.17 21.19
CA ASN A 283 -22.47 -1.72 21.14
C ASN A 283 -23.13 -1.89 22.54
N GLY A 284 -22.96 -0.91 23.43
CA GLY A 284 -23.51 -0.94 24.79
C GLY A 284 -22.74 -1.80 25.78
N ARG A 285 -21.63 -2.42 25.37
CA ARG A 285 -20.75 -3.22 26.23
C ARG A 285 -19.52 -2.45 26.64
N TYR A 286 -19.03 -2.74 27.85
CA TYR A 286 -17.94 -1.99 28.49
C TYR A 286 -16.59 -2.71 28.42
N TYR A 287 -15.55 -1.93 28.14
CA TYR A 287 -14.15 -2.35 28.06
C TYR A 287 -13.31 -1.36 28.87
N ASP A 288 -12.91 -1.75 30.07
CA ASP A 288 -12.36 -0.85 31.09
C ASP A 288 -11.15 -1.52 31.76
N ASN A 289 -10.08 -0.78 32.02
CA ASN A 289 -8.90 -1.32 32.71
C ASN A 289 -9.10 -1.39 34.23
N MET A 290 -10.15 -0.77 34.77
CA MET A 290 -10.52 -0.85 36.18
C MET A 290 -11.40 -2.08 36.47
N TYR A 291 -11.69 -2.32 37.76
CA TYR A 291 -12.63 -3.35 38.22
C TYR A 291 -12.24 -4.79 37.84
N GLY A 292 -10.94 -5.11 37.88
CA GLY A 292 -10.44 -6.41 37.46
C GLY A 292 -10.42 -6.60 35.93
N ALA A 293 -10.39 -5.51 35.17
CA ALA A 293 -10.39 -5.43 33.72
C ALA A 293 -11.70 -5.94 33.07
N LEU A 294 -12.65 -5.02 32.88
CA LEU A 294 -13.92 -5.30 32.22
C LEU A 294 -13.71 -5.51 30.71
N PHE A 295 -14.29 -6.56 30.16
CA PHE A 295 -14.35 -6.74 28.72
C PHE A 295 -15.69 -7.35 28.34
N ASP A 296 -16.35 -6.73 27.37
CA ASP A 296 -17.69 -7.13 26.93
C ASP A 296 -18.66 -7.21 28.12
N ALA A 297 -18.43 -6.37 29.14
CA ALA A 297 -19.22 -6.35 30.35
C ALA A 297 -20.58 -5.71 30.07
N ALA A 298 -21.65 -6.27 30.65
CA ALA A 298 -23.01 -5.76 30.54
C ALA A 298 -23.23 -4.48 31.36
N SER A 299 -22.44 -4.29 32.41
CA SER A 299 -22.57 -3.18 33.35
C SER A 299 -21.19 -2.72 33.80
N ARG A 300 -21.16 -1.49 34.32
CA ARG A 300 -20.06 -0.89 35.08
C ARG A 300 -20.66 0.03 36.15
N PRO A 301 -19.91 0.42 37.19
CA PRO A 301 -20.39 1.40 38.17
C PRO A 301 -20.89 2.69 37.50
N SER A 302 -21.84 3.37 38.18
CA SER A 302 -22.43 4.63 37.70
C SER A 302 -21.35 5.68 37.45
N TYR A 303 -21.57 6.54 36.46
CA TYR A 303 -20.57 7.51 36.04
C TYR A 303 -21.17 8.75 35.38
N VAL A 304 -20.40 9.84 35.40
CA VAL A 304 -20.71 11.06 34.65
C VAL A 304 -19.68 11.23 33.53
N ALA A 305 -20.14 11.08 32.28
CA ALA A 305 -19.28 11.27 31.12
C ALA A 305 -19.06 12.75 30.86
N GLN A 306 -17.79 13.17 30.84
CA GLN A 306 -17.38 14.48 30.33
C GLN A 306 -17.33 14.46 28.80
N TYR A 307 -16.79 13.39 28.21
CA TYR A 307 -16.72 13.24 26.76
C TYR A 307 -17.14 11.84 26.31
N LYS A 308 -17.78 11.80 25.13
CA LYS A 308 -18.07 10.58 24.37
C LYS A 308 -17.56 10.76 22.95
N ILE A 309 -16.42 10.16 22.65
CA ILE A 309 -15.67 10.37 21.40
C ILE A 309 -15.85 9.15 20.51
N LYS A 310 -16.43 9.33 19.32
CA LYS A 310 -16.47 8.28 18.29
C LYS A 310 -15.07 8.14 17.68
N PHE A 311 -14.55 6.92 17.68
CA PHE A 311 -13.24 6.59 17.11
C PHE A 311 -13.33 6.16 15.63
#